data_AF-A0A7C7ULC5-F1
#
_entry.id   AF-A0A7C7ULC5-F1
#
_cell.length_a   1.000
_cell.length_b   1.000
_cell.length_c   1.000
_cell.angle_alpha   90.00
_cell.angle_beta   90.00
_cell.angle_gamma   90.00
#
_symmetry.space_group_name_H-M   'P 1'
#
loop_
_entity.id
_entity.type
_entity.pdbx_description
1 polymer ?
#
loop_
_entity_poly.entity_id
_entity_poly.type
_entity_poly.pdbx_seq_one_letter_code
_entity_poly.pdbx_strand_id
1 'polypeptide(L)'
;MPTTQISLIREHTETIKPPRALWVTFELGRPLGVPNDAMFQTRVLLAALKLLEAPSGPLIDDFPEDVPAAAEGISALACPLKLACEEAKPVMWKSYVKHSNER
;
A
#
# COMPACT_ATOMS: atom_id res chain seq x y z
N MET A 1 20.55 8.37 -10.32
CA MET A 1 20.08 6.98 -10.38
C MET A 1 18.71 6.97 -11.03
N PRO A 2 18.46 6.23 -12.13
CA PRO A 2 17.15 6.21 -12.77
C PRO A 2 16.17 5.39 -11.92
N THR A 3 15.04 5.99 -11.54
CA THR A 3 13.98 5.35 -10.77
C THR A 3 12.62 5.66 -11.39
N THR A 4 11.68 4.75 -11.17
CA THR A 4 10.26 4.85 -11.53
C THR A 4 9.45 4.34 -10.33
N GLN A 5 8.25 4.88 -10.13
CA GLN A 5 7.32 4.38 -9.11
C GLN A 5 5.94 4.14 -9.71
N ILE A 6 5.17 3.23 -9.11
CA ILE A 6 3.75 3.07 -9.40
C ILE A 6 2.98 3.89 -8.36
N SER A 7 2.07 4.74 -8.83
CA SER A 7 1.28 5.62 -7.99
C SER A 7 -0.20 5.25 -7.99
N LEU A 8 -0.74 5.13 -6.79
CA LEU A 8 -2.14 4.82 -6.53
C LEU A 8 -2.98 6.09 -6.24
N ILE A 9 -2.33 7.23 -5.99
CA ILE A 9 -2.99 8.51 -5.67
C ILE A 9 -2.32 9.61 -6.48
N ARG A 10 -3.03 10.15 -7.46
CA ARG A 10 -2.47 11.13 -8.42
C ARG A 10 -2.01 12.39 -7.72
N GLU A 11 -2.84 12.93 -6.83
CA GLU A 11 -2.67 14.22 -6.16
C GLU A 11 -1.37 14.24 -5.33
N HIS A 12 -1.06 13.13 -4.64
CA HIS A 12 0.19 12.97 -3.91
C HIS A 12 1.40 12.97 -4.86
N THR A 13 1.24 12.39 -6.05
CA THR A 13 2.32 12.27 -7.04
C THR A 13 2.63 13.61 -7.68
N GLU A 14 1.60 14.37 -8.02
CA GLU A 14 1.73 15.74 -8.53
C GLU A 14 2.40 16.67 -7.51
N THR A 15 2.14 16.45 -6.21
CA THR A 15 2.76 17.20 -5.12
C THR A 15 4.23 16.80 -4.91
N ILE A 16 4.52 15.49 -4.85
CA ILE A 16 5.87 14.94 -4.58
C ILE A 16 6.81 15.15 -5.78
N LYS A 17 6.29 15.16 -7.00
CA LYS A 17 7.05 15.29 -8.26
C LYS A 17 8.22 14.30 -8.34
N PRO A 18 7.93 12.98 -8.26
CA PRO A 18 8.97 11.96 -8.43
C PRO A 18 9.60 12.09 -9.81
N PRO A 19 10.83 11.55 -10.02
CA PRO A 19 11.47 11.59 -11.33
C PRO A 19 10.56 11.07 -12.46
N ARG A 20 9.91 9.92 -12.22
CA ARG A 20 8.95 9.25 -13.11
C ARG A 20 7.93 8.49 -12.26
N ALA A 21 6.66 8.52 -12.66
CA ALA A 21 5.60 7.74 -12.05
C ALA A 21 4.59 7.23 -13.08
N LEU A 22 4.16 5.99 -12.90
CA LEU A 22 3.00 5.42 -13.59
C LEU A 22 1.79 5.55 -12.64
N TRP A 23 0.79 6.34 -12.99
CA TRP A 23 -0.46 6.41 -12.27
C TRP A 23 -1.40 5.28 -12.69
N VAL A 24 -2.05 4.65 -11.72
CA VAL A 24 -2.98 3.53 -11.92
C VAL A 24 -4.30 3.78 -11.18
N THR A 25 -5.40 3.21 -11.68
CA THR A 25 -6.76 3.30 -11.09
C THR A 25 -7.01 2.22 -10.02
N PHE A 26 -5.97 1.57 -9.53
CA PHE A 26 -6.06 0.34 -8.75
C PHE A 26 -6.37 0.60 -7.27
N GLU A 27 -6.85 -0.44 -6.57
CA GLU A 27 -7.08 -0.37 -5.12
C GLU A 27 -5.78 -0.13 -4.35
N LEU A 28 -5.88 0.65 -3.27
CA LEU A 28 -4.78 0.86 -2.34
C LEU A 28 -4.25 -0.47 -1.79
N GLY A 29 -2.93 -0.62 -1.79
CA GLY A 29 -2.26 -1.86 -1.39
C GLY A 29 -2.12 -2.91 -2.50
N ARG A 30 -2.67 -2.65 -3.70
CA ARG A 30 -2.56 -3.53 -4.88
C ARG A 30 -2.00 -2.79 -6.10
N PRO A 31 -0.74 -2.29 -6.05
CA PRO A 31 -0.17 -1.50 -7.14
C PRO A 31 0.01 -2.26 -8.46
N LEU A 32 -0.17 -3.59 -8.46
CA LEU A 32 -0.08 -4.42 -9.67
C LEU A 32 -1.43 -5.00 -10.12
N GLY A 33 -2.56 -4.58 -9.52
CA GLY A 33 -3.90 -5.07 -9.85
C GLY A 33 -4.28 -6.37 -9.15
N VAL A 34 -5.05 -7.23 -9.83
CA VAL A 34 -5.61 -8.47 -9.27
C VAL A 34 -4.50 -9.47 -8.90
N PRO A 35 -4.60 -10.15 -7.74
CA PRO A 35 -3.72 -11.28 -7.43
C PRO A 35 -3.77 -12.38 -8.48
N ASN A 36 -2.66 -13.08 -8.66
CA ASN A 36 -2.53 -14.24 -9.55
C ASN A 36 -2.79 -13.99 -11.05
N ASP A 37 -2.99 -12.74 -11.48
CA ASP A 37 -2.99 -12.38 -12.90
C ASP A 37 -1.58 -11.94 -13.34
N ALA A 38 -0.71 -12.92 -13.57
CA ALA A 38 0.68 -12.68 -13.97
C ALA A 38 0.80 -11.88 -15.28
N MET A 39 -0.13 -12.06 -16.20
CA MET A 39 -0.13 -11.36 -17.48
C MET A 39 -0.45 -9.88 -17.30
N PHE A 40 -1.47 -9.54 -16.51
CA PHE A 40 -1.80 -8.16 -16.18
C PHE A 40 -0.66 -7.49 -15.39
N GLN A 41 -0.16 -8.15 -14.34
CA GLN A 41 0.94 -7.64 -13.50
C GLN A 41 2.19 -7.36 -14.34
N THR A 42 2.50 -8.22 -15.31
CA THR A 42 3.62 -8.02 -16.24
C THR A 42 3.41 -6.78 -17.11
N ARG A 43 2.20 -6.52 -17.62
CA ARG A 43 1.90 -5.30 -18.40
C ARG A 43 2.08 -4.04 -17.56
N VAL A 44 1.65 -4.05 -16.30
CA VAL A 44 1.87 -2.93 -15.36
C VAL A 44 3.36 -2.68 -15.15
N LEU A 45 4.14 -3.74 -14.89
CA LEU A 45 5.59 -3.61 -14.69
C LEU A 45 6.30 -3.09 -15.94
N LEU A 46 5.96 -3.61 -17.13
CA LEU A 46 6.53 -3.14 -18.38
C LEU A 46 6.20 -1.67 -18.65
N ALA A 47 4.97 -1.24 -18.39
CA ALA A 47 4.59 0.17 -18.49
C ALA A 47 5.41 1.06 -17.55
N ALA A 48 5.57 0.64 -16.28
CA ALA A 48 6.35 1.40 -15.31
C ALA A 48 7.85 1.47 -15.68
N LEU A 49 8.42 0.36 -16.14
CA LEU A 49 9.82 0.28 -16.57
C LEU A 49 10.08 1.05 -17.87
N LYS A 50 9.12 1.09 -18.80
CA LYS A 50 9.22 1.90 -20.03
C LYS A 50 9.42 3.38 -19.74
N LEU A 51 8.88 3.90 -18.63
CA LEU A 51 9.15 5.28 -18.22
C LEU A 51 10.64 5.55 -18.01
N LEU A 52 11.47 4.53 -17.74
CA LEU A 52 12.91 4.72 -17.60
C LEU A 52 13.59 5.21 -18.89
N GLU A 53 12.96 5.03 -20.05
CA GLU A 53 13.42 5.50 -21.36
C GLU A 53 13.19 7.01 -21.56
N ALA A 54 12.36 7.65 -20.73
CA ALA A 54 12.13 9.10 -20.83
C ALA A 54 13.43 9.88 -20.53
N PRO A 55 13.82 10.86 -21.39
CA PRO A 55 15.09 11.57 -21.28
C PRO A 55 15.12 12.57 -20.11
N SER A 56 13.96 12.99 -19.62
CA SER A 56 13.82 13.95 -18.52
C SER A 56 12.48 13.75 -17.78
N GLY A 57 12.36 14.37 -16.61
CA GLY A 57 11.18 14.37 -15.76
C GLY A 57 11.15 15.61 -14.86
N PRO A 58 10.08 15.87 -14.08
CA PRO A 58 9.06 14.92 -13.62
C PRO A 58 8.11 14.46 -14.73
N LEU A 59 7.83 13.15 -14.76
CA LEU A 59 6.86 12.55 -15.67
C LEU A 59 5.84 11.74 -14.87
N ILE A 60 4.56 12.00 -15.12
CA ILE A 60 3.46 11.16 -14.66
C ILE A 60 2.77 10.68 -15.94
N ASP A 61 2.71 9.35 -16.11
CA ASP A 61 2.01 8.72 -17.23
C ASP A 61 0.89 7.83 -16.71
N ASP A 62 -0.14 7.63 -17.51
CA ASP A 62 -1.36 6.93 -17.09
C ASP A 62 -1.35 5.49 -17.61
N PHE A 63 -1.58 4.52 -16.72
CA PHE A 63 -1.78 3.15 -17.15
C PHE A 63 -3.16 3.02 -17.81
N PRO A 64 -3.25 2.47 -19.04
CA PRO A 64 -4.46 2.56 -19.86
C PRO A 64 -5.52 1.50 -19.55
N GLU A 65 -5.18 0.44 -18.80
CA GLU A 65 -6.11 -0.65 -18.49
C GLU A 65 -6.63 -0.52 -17.05
N ASP A 66 -7.94 -0.66 -16.87
CA ASP A 66 -8.54 -0.83 -15.55
C ASP A 66 -8.33 -2.26 -15.02
N VAL A 67 -8.43 -2.41 -13.70
CA VAL A 67 -8.34 -3.72 -13.05
C VAL A 67 -9.56 -4.55 -13.46
N PRO A 68 -9.38 -5.81 -13.92
CA PRO A 68 -10.49 -6.73 -14.11
C PRO A 68 -11.31 -6.85 -12.81
N ALA A 69 -12.64 -6.90 -12.91
CA ALA A 69 -13.49 -7.08 -11.73
C ALA A 69 -13.06 -8.34 -10.97
N ALA A 70 -12.51 -8.16 -9.78
CA ALA A 70 -12.11 -9.27 -8.94
C ALA A 70 -13.36 -10.05 -8.52
N ALA A 71 -13.27 -11.38 -8.48
CA ALA A 71 -14.29 -12.20 -7.86
C ALA A 71 -14.48 -11.72 -6.42
N GLU A 72 -15.72 -11.40 -6.05
CA GLU A 72 -16.05 -10.74 -4.79
C GLU A 72 -15.44 -11.47 -3.59
N GLY A 73 -14.73 -10.70 -2.76
CA GLY A 73 -14.19 -11.18 -1.50
C GLY A 73 -12.98 -10.37 -1.07
N ILE A 74 -13.11 -9.67 0.04
CA ILE A 74 -11.95 -9.27 0.84
C ILE A 74 -11.31 -10.59 1.28
N SER A 75 -10.39 -11.12 0.48
CA SER A 75 -9.41 -12.07 0.96
C SER A 75 -8.72 -11.36 2.10
N ALA A 76 -9.03 -11.77 3.33
CA ALA A 76 -8.44 -11.19 4.52
C ALA A 76 -6.94 -11.17 4.28
N LEU A 77 -6.35 -9.97 4.14
CA LEU A 77 -4.91 -9.79 4.12
C LEU A 77 -4.40 -9.98 5.54
N ALA A 78 -4.61 -11.19 6.06
CA ALA A 78 -4.14 -11.63 7.33
C ALA A 78 -2.74 -12.20 7.10
N CYS A 79 -1.75 -11.57 7.73
CA CYS A 79 -0.49 -12.25 7.96
C CYS A 79 -0.81 -13.49 8.82
N PRO A 80 -0.39 -14.71 8.44
CA PRO A 80 -0.63 -15.92 9.24
C PRO A 80 0.20 -15.93 10.55
N LEU A 81 0.77 -14.78 10.92
CA LEU A 81 1.55 -14.62 12.13
C LEU A 81 0.64 -14.78 13.34
N LYS A 82 0.90 -15.85 14.10
CA LYS A 82 0.36 -16.03 15.44
C LYS A 82 1.07 -15.05 16.37
N LEU A 83 0.54 -13.84 16.50
CA LEU A 83 0.98 -12.92 17.54
C LEU A 83 0.60 -13.50 18.90
N ALA A 84 1.57 -13.70 19.78
CA ALA A 84 1.30 -14.04 21.16
C ALA A 84 0.62 -12.84 21.84
N CYS A 85 -0.55 -13.04 22.42
CA CYS A 85 -1.12 -12.11 23.37
C CYS A 85 -0.36 -12.32 24.69
N GLU A 86 0.67 -11.53 24.95
CA GLU A 86 1.29 -11.55 26.27
C GLU A 86 0.34 -10.86 27.25
N GLU A 87 -0.12 -11.62 28.25
CA GLU A 87 -1.08 -11.16 29.25
C GLU A 87 -0.55 -9.91 29.94
N ALA A 88 -1.30 -8.80 29.83
CA ALA A 88 -0.95 -7.56 30.49
C ALA A 88 -0.94 -7.76 32.01
N LYS A 89 0.25 -7.77 32.62
CA LYS A 89 0.41 -7.83 34.07
C LYS A 89 -0.29 -6.62 34.69
N PRO A 90 -1.10 -6.81 35.75
CA PRO A 90 -1.80 -5.70 36.38
C PRO A 90 -0.78 -4.69 36.92
N VAL A 91 -0.86 -3.46 36.42
CA VAL A 91 -0.03 -2.35 36.87
C VAL A 91 -0.46 -1.88 38.27
N MET A 92 0.56 -1.54 39.07
CA MET A 92 0.55 -1.22 40.50
C MET A 92 -0.34 -0.04 40.95
N TRP A 93 -1.15 0.56 40.09
CA TRP A 93 -2.06 1.64 40.48
C TRP A 93 -3.42 1.12 41.00
N LYS A 94 -3.79 -0.14 40.71
CA LYS A 94 -5.02 -0.76 41.25
C LYS A 94 -4.97 -0.96 42.77
N SER A 95 -3.78 -0.99 43.38
CA SER A 95 -3.62 -0.99 44.84
C SER A 95 -3.70 0.40 45.47
N TYR A 96 -3.40 1.46 44.72
CA TYR A 96 -3.48 2.85 45.19
C TYR A 96 -4.93 3.35 45.32
N VAL A 97 -5.81 2.99 44.38
CA VAL A 97 -7.24 3.38 44.41
C VAL A 97 -7.97 2.81 45.63
N LYS A 98 -7.54 1.65 46.16
CA LYS A 98 -8.19 1.03 47.32
C LYS A 98 -7.94 1.79 48.63
N HIS A 99 -6.82 2.49 48.76
CA HIS A 99 -6.47 3.27 49.96
C HIS A 99 -7.06 4.69 49.98
N SER A 100 -7.60 5.19 48.86
CA SER A 100 -8.16 6.54 48.77
C SER A 100 -9.67 6.61 49.05
N ASN A 101 -10.34 5.47 49.21
CA ASN A 101 -11.79 5.40 49.46
C ASN A 101 -12.13 4.97 50.89
N GLU A 102 -11.17 5.05 51.81
CA GLU A 102 -11.33 4.71 53.23
C GLU A 102 -10.86 5.86 54.13
N ARG A 103 -10.90 7.10 53.61
CA ARG A 103 -10.71 8.33 54.37
C ARG A 103 -11.79 9.35 54.03
#